data_AF-A0A8B5N8F6-F1
#
_entry.id   AF-A0A8B5N8F6-F1
#
_cell.length_a   1.000
_cell.length_b   1.000
_cell.length_c   1.000
_cell.angle_alpha   90.00
_cell.angle_beta   90.00
_cell.angle_gamma   90.00
#
_symmetry.space_group_name_H-M   'P 1'
#
loop_
_entity.id
_entity.type
_entity.pdbx_description
1 polymer ?
#
loop_
_entity_poly.entity_id
_entity_poly.type
_entity_poly.pdbx_seq_one_letter_code
_entity_poly.pdbx_strand_id
1 'polypeptide(L)'
;MNKKSFLNLYFLNKNSISIKRIIFYSLLVFIFSQCEDLDTTKDFREENLLTLAFAVLPTIINNCPVAEFIVEKGKDYQIFLNKENSPWFQFSPNGNMTPPEEKRDYFLIVTKDSSASISLIPWTSCKNFSSPSTSGLTPHSETPTELKFKIEKASFQSAETNRYRLELNSNNQTFITIRQN
;
A
#
# COMPACT_ATOMS: atom_id res chain seq x y z
N MET A 1 28.55 26.18 2.37
CA MET A 1 27.95 25.28 3.39
C MET A 1 26.98 26.07 4.25
N ASN A 2 25.67 25.87 4.07
CA ASN A 2 24.62 26.75 4.59
C ASN A 2 24.00 26.18 5.89
N LYS A 3 24.38 26.75 7.05
CA LYS A 3 23.90 26.38 8.41
C LYS A 3 22.38 26.58 8.64
N LYS A 4 21.66 27.24 7.71
CA LYS A 4 20.22 27.55 7.86
C LYS A 4 19.29 26.36 7.61
N SER A 5 19.72 25.32 6.90
CA SER A 5 18.83 24.20 6.55
C SER A 5 18.61 23.20 7.69
N PHE A 6 19.57 23.09 8.62
CA PHE A 6 19.49 22.11 9.72
C PHE A 6 18.55 22.55 10.87
N LEU A 7 18.40 23.86 11.11
CA LEU A 7 17.51 24.35 12.17
C LEU A 7 16.03 24.12 11.84
N ASN A 8 15.65 24.16 10.56
CA ASN A 8 14.24 24.03 10.16
C ASN A 8 13.73 22.58 10.26
N LEU A 9 14.59 21.60 9.99
CA LEU A 9 14.26 20.17 10.15
C LEU A 9 14.20 19.74 11.62
N TYR A 10 15.02 20.33 12.50
CA TYR A 10 14.96 20.06 13.95
C TYR A 10 13.69 20.61 14.61
N PHE A 11 13.21 21.78 14.16
CA PHE A 11 11.99 22.39 14.70
C PHE A 11 10.70 21.68 14.26
N LEU A 12 10.65 21.19 13.01
CA LEU A 12 9.48 20.45 12.51
C LEU A 12 9.33 19.06 13.18
N ASN A 13 10.45 18.39 13.49
CA ASN A 13 10.41 17.10 14.17
C ASN A 13 10.02 17.23 15.66
N LYS A 14 10.50 18.28 16.34
CA LYS A 14 10.21 18.52 17.76
C LYS A 14 8.74 18.91 18.00
N ASN A 15 8.12 19.64 17.06
CA ASN A 15 6.70 20.02 17.13
C ASN A 15 5.74 18.84 16.89
N SER A 16 6.11 17.86 16.05
CA SER A 16 5.31 16.65 15.85
C SER A 16 5.21 15.80 17.13
N ILE A 17 6.31 15.70 17.89
CA ILE A 17 6.35 14.98 19.17
C ILE A 17 5.52 15.69 20.23
N SER A 18 5.59 17.03 20.29
CA SER A 18 4.80 17.82 21.25
C SER A 18 3.29 17.75 20.98
N ILE A 19 2.87 17.82 19.71
CA ILE A 19 1.45 17.68 19.34
C ILE A 19 0.94 16.27 19.65
N LYS A 20 1.72 15.23 19.34
CA LYS A 20 1.38 13.84 19.70
C LYS A 20 1.24 13.65 21.21
N ARG A 21 2.10 14.27 22.01
CA ARG A 21 2.01 14.26 23.48
C ARG A 21 0.77 15.02 23.98
N ILE A 22 0.45 16.18 23.41
CA ILE A 22 -0.74 16.96 23.79
C ILE A 22 -2.03 16.19 23.48
N ILE A 23 -2.12 15.56 22.31
CA ILE A 23 -3.25 14.69 21.95
C ILE A 23 -3.36 13.50 22.91
N PHE A 24 -2.23 12.87 23.25
CA PHE A 24 -2.20 11.75 24.19
C PHE A 24 -2.62 12.15 25.62
N TYR A 25 -2.17 13.31 26.11
CA TYR A 25 -2.58 13.84 27.42
C TYR A 25 -4.04 14.29 27.41
N SER A 26 -4.53 14.89 26.32
CA SER A 26 -5.95 15.21 26.13
C SER A 26 -6.83 13.97 26.17
N LEU A 27 -6.39 12.88 25.53
CA LEU A 27 -7.07 11.58 25.54
C LEU A 27 -7.08 10.97 26.94
N LEU A 28 -5.96 11.01 27.66
CA LEU A 28 -5.87 10.54 29.05
C LEU A 28 -6.82 11.33 29.96
N VAL A 29 -6.87 12.65 29.86
CA VAL A 29 -7.77 13.48 30.65
C VAL A 29 -9.23 13.15 30.36
N PHE A 30 -9.60 12.93 29.08
CA PHE A 30 -10.96 12.54 28.69
C PHE A 30 -11.37 11.17 29.27
N ILE A 31 -10.43 10.24 29.39
CA ILE A 31 -10.64 8.91 30.00
C ILE A 31 -10.84 9.02 31.53
N PHE A 32 -10.10 9.91 32.20
CA PHE A 32 -10.20 10.08 33.66
C PHE A 32 -11.40 10.93 34.10
N SER A 33 -11.92 11.83 33.26
CA SER A 33 -13.07 12.68 33.59
C SER A 33 -14.45 12.00 33.49
N GLN A 34 -14.53 10.74 33.03
CA GLN A 34 -15.80 9.99 32.93
C GLN A 34 -16.01 8.96 34.05
N CYS A 35 -15.42 9.19 35.22
CA CYS A 35 -15.51 8.29 36.37
C CYS A 35 -16.65 8.70 37.33
N GLU A 36 -17.89 8.79 36.84
CA GLU A 36 -19.09 8.95 37.67
C GLU A 36 -20.31 8.36 36.93
N ASP A 37 -20.39 7.02 36.89
CA ASP A 37 -21.60 6.18 36.93
C ASP A 37 -21.26 4.78 36.40
N LEU A 38 -21.29 3.77 37.28
CA LEU A 38 -20.56 2.51 37.10
C LEU A 38 -21.35 1.34 36.49
N ASP A 39 -22.64 1.50 36.13
CA ASP A 39 -23.44 0.39 35.58
C ASP A 39 -24.01 0.63 34.16
N THR A 40 -24.25 1.87 33.72
CA THR A 40 -24.74 2.16 32.35
C THR A 40 -23.63 2.53 31.36
N THR A 41 -22.43 2.86 31.86
CA THR A 41 -21.31 3.33 31.02
C THR A 41 -20.37 2.23 30.55
N LYS A 42 -20.49 0.99 31.06
CA LYS A 42 -19.56 -0.10 30.74
C LYS A 42 -19.68 -0.52 29.27
N ASP A 43 -20.91 -0.75 28.81
CA ASP A 43 -21.20 -1.06 27.40
C ASP A 43 -20.87 0.14 26.49
N PHE A 44 -21.21 1.36 26.92
CA PHE A 44 -20.94 2.57 26.15
C PHE A 44 -19.44 2.93 26.05
N ARG A 45 -18.64 2.64 27.10
CA ARG A 45 -17.17 2.82 27.08
C ARG A 45 -16.49 1.77 26.23
N GLU A 46 -16.90 0.51 26.30
CA GLU A 46 -16.33 -0.56 25.49
C GLU A 46 -16.60 -0.34 24.01
N GLU A 47 -17.83 0.04 23.63
CA GLU A 47 -18.17 0.37 22.24
C GLU A 47 -17.39 1.58 21.71
N ASN A 48 -17.24 2.64 22.51
CA ASN A 48 -16.46 3.82 22.10
C ASN A 48 -14.95 3.54 22.05
N LEU A 49 -14.40 2.73 22.96
CA LEU A 49 -13.01 2.29 22.90
C LEU A 49 -12.73 1.38 21.71
N LEU A 50 -13.63 0.45 21.38
CA LEU A 50 -13.58 -0.37 20.18
C LEU A 50 -13.64 0.51 18.94
N THR A 51 -14.58 1.46 18.88
CA THR A 51 -14.72 2.39 17.75
C THR A 51 -13.48 3.25 17.57
N LEU A 52 -12.92 3.80 18.66
CA LEU A 52 -11.67 4.56 18.63
C LEU A 52 -10.49 3.67 18.21
N ALA A 53 -10.43 2.42 18.70
CA ALA A 53 -9.40 1.46 18.30
C ALA A 53 -9.49 1.13 16.81
N PHE A 54 -10.68 0.85 16.27
CA PHE A 54 -10.87 0.59 14.84
C PHE A 54 -10.62 1.82 13.97
N ALA A 55 -10.87 3.04 14.47
CA ALA A 55 -10.61 4.27 13.73
C ALA A 55 -9.12 4.66 13.75
N VAL A 56 -8.43 4.47 14.88
CA VAL A 56 -7.06 4.94 15.11
C VAL A 56 -6.01 3.89 14.77
N LEU A 57 -6.23 2.61 15.08
CA LEU A 57 -5.23 1.55 14.83
C LEU A 57 -4.80 1.45 13.35
N PRO A 58 -5.69 1.54 12.33
CA PRO A 58 -5.27 1.52 10.93
C PRO A 58 -4.39 2.71 10.51
N THR A 59 -4.49 3.84 11.23
CA THR A 59 -3.65 5.02 10.96
C THR A 59 -2.25 4.91 11.55
N ILE A 60 -2.05 4.01 12.52
CA ILE A 60 -0.76 3.79 13.21
C ILE A 60 -0.07 2.53 12.68
N ILE A 61 -0.84 1.51 12.34
CA ILE A 61 -0.33 0.21 11.89
C ILE A 61 -0.33 0.16 10.37
N ASN A 62 0.86 0.11 9.77
CA ASN A 62 1.01 -0.13 8.35
C ASN A 62 1.14 -1.63 8.08
N ASN A 63 0.02 -2.29 7.74
CA ASN A 63 0.02 -3.71 7.39
C ASN A 63 0.50 -3.99 5.95
N CYS A 64 0.86 -2.96 5.18
CA CYS A 64 1.36 -3.17 3.83
C CYS A 64 2.69 -3.91 3.87
N PRO A 65 2.86 -4.96 3.06
CA PRO A 65 4.18 -5.54 2.85
C PRO A 65 5.13 -4.46 2.30
N VAL A 66 6.42 -4.60 2.63
CA VAL A 66 7.45 -3.72 2.11
C VAL A 66 7.48 -3.84 0.60
N ALA A 67 7.39 -2.71 -0.11
CA ALA A 67 7.62 -2.70 -1.55
C ALA A 67 9.13 -2.74 -1.79
N GLU A 68 9.60 -3.79 -2.45
CA GLU A 68 11.02 -3.99 -2.78
C GLU A 68 11.47 -3.04 -3.90
N PHE A 69 10.53 -2.66 -4.77
CA PHE A 69 10.75 -1.65 -5.81
C PHE A 69 9.47 -0.90 -6.15
N ILE A 70 9.66 0.24 -6.83
CA ILE A 70 8.59 1.11 -7.31
C ILE A 70 8.63 1.06 -8.85
N VAL A 71 7.52 0.64 -9.46
CA VAL A 71 7.37 0.58 -10.91
C VAL A 71 7.00 1.95 -11.45
N GLU A 72 7.93 2.59 -12.14
CA GLU A 72 7.74 3.86 -12.82
C GLU A 72 7.28 3.64 -14.26
N LYS A 73 6.55 4.64 -14.76
CA LYS A 73 6.05 4.64 -16.14
C LYS A 73 7.20 4.56 -17.15
N GLY A 74 7.06 3.65 -18.10
CA GLY A 74 7.96 3.49 -19.24
C GLY A 74 9.33 2.91 -18.89
N LYS A 75 9.55 2.45 -17.65
CA LYS A 75 10.77 1.76 -17.24
C LYS A 75 10.56 0.26 -17.21
N ASP A 76 11.58 -0.47 -17.64
CA ASP A 76 11.61 -1.93 -17.62
C ASP A 76 12.31 -2.40 -16.35
N TYR A 77 11.70 -3.38 -15.68
CA TYR A 77 12.22 -3.99 -14.46
C TYR A 77 12.38 -5.49 -14.69
N GLN A 78 13.61 -5.99 -14.61
CA GLN A 78 13.87 -7.43 -14.63
C GLN A 78 13.72 -8.01 -13.23
N ILE A 79 12.93 -9.08 -13.12
CA ILE A 79 12.62 -9.72 -11.86
C ILE A 79 12.87 -11.22 -12.00
N PHE A 80 13.62 -11.76 -11.05
CA PHE A 80 13.76 -13.19 -10.89
C PHE A 80 12.62 -13.75 -10.04
N LEU A 81 11.83 -14.65 -10.61
CA LEU A 81 10.71 -15.29 -9.92
C LEU A 81 10.97 -16.77 -9.69
N ASN A 82 10.62 -17.23 -8.49
CA ASN A 82 10.47 -18.64 -8.16
C ASN A 82 9.33 -18.79 -7.13
N LYS A 83 8.98 -20.03 -6.75
CA LYS A 83 7.86 -20.26 -5.81
C LYS A 83 8.08 -19.71 -4.41
N GLU A 84 9.32 -19.50 -4.00
CA GLU A 84 9.69 -18.96 -2.68
C GLU A 84 9.95 -17.44 -2.72
N ASN A 85 10.14 -16.87 -3.92
CA ASN A 85 10.50 -15.48 -4.15
C ASN A 85 9.49 -14.82 -5.11
N SER A 86 8.56 -14.07 -4.53
CA SER A 86 7.54 -13.30 -5.23
C SER A 86 7.50 -11.87 -4.66
N PRO A 87 8.36 -10.98 -5.18
CA PRO A 87 8.61 -9.71 -4.55
C PRO A 87 7.41 -8.76 -4.65
N TRP A 88 7.18 -8.01 -3.57
CA TRP A 88 6.12 -7.00 -3.54
C TRP A 88 6.60 -5.69 -4.17
N PHE A 89 5.73 -5.04 -4.93
CA PHE A 89 5.99 -3.74 -5.53
C PHE A 89 4.77 -2.83 -5.44
N GLN A 90 5.00 -1.55 -5.74
CA GLN A 90 3.94 -0.55 -5.91
C GLN A 90 4.17 0.24 -7.19
N PHE A 91 3.10 0.83 -7.72
CA PHE A 91 3.21 1.73 -8.86
C PHE A 91 3.64 3.13 -8.41
N SER A 92 4.42 3.81 -9.24
CA SER A 92 4.72 5.23 -9.04
C SER A 92 3.53 6.08 -9.45
N PRO A 93 3.11 7.06 -8.63
CA PRO A 93 2.14 8.08 -9.06
C PRO A 93 2.72 9.02 -10.13
N ASN A 94 4.06 9.14 -10.18
CA ASN A 94 4.74 10.06 -11.09
C ASN A 94 4.51 9.64 -12.55
N GLY A 95 4.05 10.58 -13.38
CA GLY A 95 3.75 10.34 -14.80
C GLY A 95 2.40 9.64 -15.06
N ASN A 96 1.70 9.22 -14.00
CA ASN A 96 0.42 8.50 -14.08
C ASN A 96 -0.78 9.31 -13.55
N MET A 97 -0.56 10.35 -12.75
CA MET A 97 -1.60 11.29 -12.33
C MET A 97 -1.97 12.22 -13.49
N THR A 98 -2.91 11.79 -14.34
CA THR A 98 -3.59 12.67 -15.30
C THR A 98 -4.72 13.45 -14.62
N PRO A 99 -5.11 14.63 -15.15
CA PRO A 99 -6.28 15.37 -14.69
C PRO A 99 -7.53 14.48 -14.59
N PRO A 100 -8.50 14.78 -13.71
CA PRO A 100 -9.65 13.91 -13.45
C PRO A 100 -10.47 13.56 -14.71
N GLU A 101 -10.51 14.46 -15.68
CA GLU A 101 -11.32 14.35 -16.90
C GLU A 101 -10.70 13.45 -17.98
N GLU A 102 -9.40 13.15 -17.89
CA GLU A 102 -8.72 12.34 -18.89
C GLU A 102 -8.91 10.84 -18.59
N LYS A 103 -9.72 10.17 -19.41
CA LYS A 103 -9.83 8.71 -19.40
C LYS A 103 -8.62 8.12 -20.12
N ARG A 104 -7.70 7.55 -19.34
CA ARG A 104 -6.55 6.81 -19.84
C ARG A 104 -6.60 5.39 -19.27
N ASP A 105 -6.38 4.41 -20.13
CA ASP A 105 -6.16 3.04 -19.70
C ASP A 105 -4.70 2.86 -19.30
N TYR A 106 -4.47 2.29 -18.12
CA TYR A 106 -3.14 1.96 -17.62
C TYR A 106 -2.96 0.46 -17.67
N PHE A 107 -1.79 0.02 -18.09
CA PHE A 107 -1.46 -1.39 -18.19
C PHE A 107 -0.11 -1.69 -17.53
N LEU A 108 -0.09 -2.83 -16.85
CA LEU A 108 1.15 -3.52 -16.52
C LEU A 108 1.35 -4.61 -17.58
N ILE A 109 2.49 -4.56 -18.25
CA ILE A 109 2.92 -5.56 -19.22
C ILE A 109 3.97 -6.43 -18.54
N VAL A 110 3.82 -7.74 -18.65
CA VAL A 110 4.72 -8.76 -18.11
C VAL A 110 5.21 -9.62 -19.27
N THR A 111 6.47 -9.49 -19.64
CA THR A 111 7.14 -10.34 -20.61
C THR A 111 7.78 -11.52 -19.88
N LYS A 112 7.51 -12.74 -20.36
CA LYS A 112 7.88 -13.99 -19.71
C LYS A 112 8.27 -15.08 -20.73
N ASP A 113 8.91 -16.13 -20.24
CA ASP A 113 9.10 -17.36 -21.01
C ASP A 113 7.75 -18.00 -21.36
N SER A 114 7.67 -18.65 -22.52
CA SER A 114 6.42 -19.25 -23.02
C SER A 114 5.85 -20.35 -22.13
N SER A 115 6.69 -20.98 -21.33
CA SER A 115 6.32 -22.04 -20.37
C SER A 115 5.99 -21.50 -18.97
N ALA A 116 6.25 -20.22 -18.69
CA ALA A 116 5.98 -19.63 -17.40
C ALA A 116 4.49 -19.30 -17.26
N SER A 117 3.90 -19.67 -16.12
CA SER A 117 2.54 -19.27 -15.74
C SER A 117 2.62 -18.32 -14.55
N ILE A 118 2.02 -17.13 -14.68
CA ILE A 118 2.21 -16.04 -13.71
C ILE A 118 0.85 -15.42 -13.36
N SER A 119 0.64 -15.20 -12.07
CA SER A 119 -0.50 -14.46 -11.53
C SER A 119 -0.05 -13.12 -10.97
N LEU A 120 -0.84 -12.07 -11.20
CA LEU A 120 -0.65 -10.78 -10.54
C LEU A 120 -1.58 -10.70 -9.33
N ILE A 121 -1.04 -10.72 -8.12
CA ILE A 121 -1.82 -10.67 -6.88
C ILE A 121 -1.83 -9.23 -6.33
N PRO A 122 -3.00 -8.56 -6.28
CA PRO A 122 -3.13 -7.27 -5.65
C PRO A 122 -3.45 -7.39 -4.16
N TRP A 123 -2.91 -6.47 -3.37
CA TRP A 123 -3.34 -6.17 -2.01
C TRP A 123 -3.65 -4.68 -1.93
N THR A 124 -4.89 -4.34 -2.22
CA THR A 124 -5.37 -2.95 -2.20
C THR A 124 -5.77 -2.54 -0.79
N SER A 125 -5.55 -1.28 -0.44
CA SER A 125 -5.82 -0.75 0.91
C SER A 125 -5.18 -1.55 2.04
N CYS A 126 -3.93 -2.00 1.85
CA CYS A 126 -3.19 -2.82 2.80
C CYS A 126 -2.82 -2.11 4.12
N LYS A 127 -3.07 -0.81 4.27
CA LYS A 127 -2.98 -0.13 5.58
C LYS A 127 -4.18 -0.43 6.47
N ASN A 128 -5.35 -0.65 5.86
CA ASN A 128 -6.52 -1.13 6.58
C ASN A 128 -6.36 -2.65 6.79
N PHE A 129 -7.06 -3.26 7.75
CA PHE A 129 -7.01 -4.71 8.05
C PHE A 129 -7.58 -5.60 6.92
N SER A 130 -7.25 -5.28 5.67
CA SER A 130 -7.54 -6.06 4.48
C SER A 130 -6.51 -7.17 4.30
N SER A 131 -6.87 -8.18 3.53
CA SER A 131 -5.97 -9.24 3.11
C SER A 131 -5.64 -9.10 1.62
N PRO A 132 -4.52 -9.66 1.15
CA PRO A 132 -4.25 -9.76 -0.28
C PRO A 132 -5.39 -10.54 -0.96
N SER A 133 -5.66 -10.22 -2.22
CA SER A 133 -6.66 -10.94 -2.99
C SER A 133 -6.30 -12.42 -3.06
N THR A 134 -7.29 -13.28 -2.82
CA THR A 134 -7.14 -14.73 -2.94
C THR A 134 -7.03 -15.20 -4.38
N SER A 135 -7.45 -14.36 -5.32
CA SER A 135 -7.34 -14.59 -6.76
C SER A 135 -6.50 -13.50 -7.41
N GLY A 136 -5.68 -13.88 -8.38
CA GLY A 136 -4.94 -12.93 -9.20
C GLY A 136 -5.87 -12.11 -10.09
N LEU A 137 -5.40 -10.94 -10.51
CA LEU A 137 -6.07 -10.17 -11.55
C LEU A 137 -6.14 -10.99 -12.84
N THR A 138 -7.28 -10.94 -13.51
CA THR A 138 -7.42 -11.52 -14.84
C THR A 138 -6.65 -10.67 -15.86
N PRO A 139 -5.77 -11.27 -16.70
CA PRO A 139 -5.15 -10.53 -17.79
C PRO A 139 -6.20 -9.94 -18.72
N HIS A 140 -5.99 -8.69 -19.14
CA HIS A 140 -6.74 -8.07 -20.22
C HIS A 140 -6.42 -8.74 -21.57
N SER A 141 -5.16 -9.14 -21.76
CA SER A 141 -4.74 -10.00 -22.87
C SER A 141 -3.59 -10.89 -22.43
N GLU A 142 -3.52 -12.08 -23.02
CA GLU A 142 -2.50 -13.08 -22.74
C GLU A 142 -2.03 -13.73 -24.04
N THR A 143 -0.71 -13.81 -24.18
CA THR A 143 -0.01 -14.60 -25.19
C THR A 143 1.00 -15.50 -24.49
N PRO A 144 1.63 -16.46 -25.18
CA PRO A 144 2.65 -17.30 -24.55
C PRO A 144 3.74 -16.50 -23.85
N THR A 145 4.19 -15.39 -24.42
CA THR A 145 5.34 -14.61 -23.90
C THR A 145 4.97 -13.28 -23.24
N GLU A 146 3.69 -12.90 -23.22
CA GLU A 146 3.26 -11.62 -22.67
C GLU A 146 1.92 -11.73 -21.95
N LEU A 147 1.84 -11.16 -20.74
CA LEU A 147 0.60 -10.89 -20.03
C LEU A 147 0.40 -9.38 -19.93
N LYS A 148 -0.80 -8.92 -20.20
CA LYS A 148 -1.17 -7.51 -20.05
C LYS A 148 -2.30 -7.40 -19.05
N PHE A 149 -2.06 -6.72 -17.94
CA PHE A 149 -3.06 -6.47 -16.90
C PHE A 149 -3.53 -5.03 -17.00
N LYS A 150 -4.85 -4.81 -17.01
CA LYS A 150 -5.40 -3.47 -16.86
C LYS A 150 -5.29 -3.04 -15.40
N ILE A 151 -4.75 -1.84 -15.17
CA ILE A 151 -4.54 -1.25 -13.86
C ILE A 151 -5.49 -0.06 -13.72
N GLU A 152 -6.26 -0.03 -12.64
CA GLU A 152 -7.19 1.04 -12.37
C GLU A 152 -6.47 2.32 -11.95
N LYS A 153 -7.03 3.49 -12.29
CA LYS A 153 -6.46 4.80 -11.90
C LYS A 153 -6.25 4.90 -10.38
N ALA A 154 -7.13 4.29 -9.60
CA ALA A 154 -7.04 4.21 -8.14
C ALA A 154 -5.75 3.53 -7.65
N SER A 155 -5.14 2.65 -8.43
CA SER A 155 -3.86 2.01 -8.10
C SER A 155 -2.72 3.02 -7.95
N PHE A 156 -2.74 4.11 -8.73
CA PHE A 156 -1.74 5.18 -8.68
C PHE A 156 -2.08 6.24 -7.64
N GLN A 157 -3.36 6.58 -7.51
CA GLN A 157 -3.83 7.55 -6.51
C GLN A 157 -3.60 7.06 -5.08
N SER A 158 -3.78 5.76 -4.86
CA SER A 158 -3.59 5.10 -3.56
C SER A 158 -2.32 4.22 -3.55
N ALA A 159 -1.27 4.63 -4.27
CA ALA A 159 -0.02 3.88 -4.41
C ALA A 159 0.64 3.55 -3.05
N GLU A 160 0.51 4.44 -2.06
CA GLU A 160 1.04 4.22 -0.72
C GLU A 160 0.35 3.07 0.05
N THR A 161 -0.86 2.70 -0.37
CA THR A 161 -1.70 1.70 0.32
C THR A 161 -1.99 0.49 -0.56
N ASN A 162 -1.42 0.40 -1.75
CA ASN A 162 -1.62 -0.69 -2.67
C ASN A 162 -0.30 -1.41 -2.91
N ARG A 163 -0.35 -2.74 -2.86
CA ARG A 163 0.80 -3.61 -3.13
C ARG A 163 0.41 -4.64 -4.18
N TYR A 164 1.39 -5.03 -4.97
CA TYR A 164 1.23 -6.02 -6.03
C TYR A 164 2.40 -6.99 -5.95
N ARG A 165 2.16 -8.26 -6.22
CA ARG A 165 3.23 -9.24 -6.43
C ARG A 165 2.92 -10.11 -7.62
N LEU A 166 3.96 -10.62 -8.26
CA LEU A 166 3.83 -11.60 -9.32
C LEU A 166 4.19 -12.97 -8.74
N GLU A 167 3.26 -13.90 -8.83
CA GLU A 167 3.44 -15.26 -8.36
C GLU A 167 3.67 -16.20 -9.52
N LEU A 168 4.65 -17.08 -9.39
CA LEU A 168 4.96 -18.10 -10.37
C LEU A 168 4.20 -19.39 -10.07
N ASN A 169 3.28 -19.75 -10.95
CA ASN A 169 2.48 -20.98 -10.83
C ASN A 169 3.19 -22.19 -11.45
N SER A 170 4.14 -21.96 -12.37
CA SER A 170 4.95 -23.01 -13.00
C SER A 170 6.02 -23.55 -12.04
N ASN A 171 6.52 -24.76 -12.33
CA ASN A 171 7.49 -25.44 -11.46
C ASN A 171 8.93 -24.93 -11.59
N ASN A 172 9.27 -24.26 -12.69
CA ASN A 172 10.62 -23.77 -12.94
C ASN A 172 10.70 -22.27 -12.65
N GLN A 173 11.77 -21.84 -11.98
CA GLN A 173 12.15 -20.43 -11.84
C GLN A 173 12.36 -19.77 -13.21
N THR A 174 12.13 -18.47 -13.31
CA THR A 174 12.24 -17.72 -14.57
C THR A 174 12.62 -16.26 -14.31
N PHE A 175 13.18 -15.60 -15.33
CA PHE A 175 13.32 -14.15 -15.35
C PHE A 175 12.19 -13.55 -16.17
N ILE A 176 11.57 -12.53 -15.61
CA ILE A 176 10.53 -11.77 -16.30
C ILE A 176 10.95 -10.31 -16.42
N THR A 177 10.36 -9.63 -17.40
CA THR A 177 10.45 -8.17 -17.48
C THR A 177 9.07 -7.60 -17.27
N ILE A 178 8.96 -6.57 -16.44
CA ILE A 178 7.71 -5.84 -16.27
C ILE A 178 7.87 -4.38 -16.64
N ARG A 179 6.81 -3.81 -17.19
CA ARG A 179 6.74 -2.41 -17.60
C ARG A 179 5.35 -1.86 -17.39
N GLN A 180 5.26 -0.67 -16.80
CA GLN A 180 4.01 0.10 -16.73
C GLN A 180 3.98 1.10 -17.90
N ASN A 181 2.86 1.17 -18.64
CA ASN A 181 2.78 1.96 -19.89
C ASN A 181 2.25 3.40 -19.75
#